data_AF-S3EC47-F1
#
_entry.id   AF-S3EC47-F1
#
_cell.length_a   1.000
_cell.length_b   1.000
_cell.length_c   1.000
_cell.angle_alpha   90.00
_cell.angle_beta   90.00
_cell.angle_gamma   90.00
#
_symmetry.space_group_name_H-M   'P 1'
#
loop_
_entity.id
_entity.type
_entity.pdbx_description
1 polymer ?
#
loop_
_entity_poly.entity_id
_entity_poly.type
_entity_poly.pdbx_seq_one_letter_code
_entity_poly.pdbx_strand_id
1 'polypeptide(L)'
;MSYQTRSNTRIEQEKRREYGTPKKTEFFKAWDARQPGEGVGTIAKQERVSRTAGQRWLKERGLYGDIAKRKSRRYAQKLGPKPKVPPTLAKDLVNPKTNPVRDKTYGTMATHFEINAHPRTIERSVKSNTKNARRYKQAYRKKEISKKNRDKRTEYGFEHRQKKLPDFWTTIVFTDEAHLDPTSYLQGYILRE
;
A
#
# COMPACT_ATOMS: atom_id res chain seq x y z
N MET A 1 22.60 -40.66 -48.86
CA MET A 1 21.60 -40.23 -47.86
C MET A 1 21.74 -38.72 -47.66
N SER A 2 20.94 -37.93 -48.41
CA SER A 2 20.96 -36.47 -48.35
C SER A 2 19.94 -35.98 -47.32
N TYR A 3 20.40 -35.26 -46.30
CA TYR A 3 19.52 -34.61 -45.35
C TYR A 3 18.99 -33.31 -45.97
N GLN A 4 17.72 -33.30 -46.34
CA GLN A 4 17.00 -32.07 -46.67
C GLN A 4 16.81 -31.25 -45.40
N THR A 5 17.60 -30.20 -45.25
CA THR A 5 17.38 -29.11 -44.30
C THR A 5 16.08 -28.42 -44.65
N ARG A 6 14.98 -28.79 -43.98
CA ARG A 6 13.71 -28.07 -44.07
C ARG A 6 13.94 -26.65 -43.56
N SER A 7 13.73 -25.71 -44.47
CA SER A 7 13.84 -24.28 -44.30
C SER A 7 13.07 -23.78 -43.07
N ASN A 8 13.83 -23.36 -42.06
CA ASN A 8 13.35 -22.81 -40.80
C ASN A 8 12.94 -21.32 -40.92
N THR A 9 12.47 -20.91 -42.10
CA THR A 9 12.32 -19.49 -42.49
C THR A 9 10.87 -19.01 -42.60
N ARG A 10 9.88 -19.83 -42.22
CA ARG A 10 8.45 -19.44 -42.27
C ARG A 10 7.81 -19.13 -40.92
N ILE A 11 8.59 -19.21 -39.83
CA ILE A 11 8.19 -18.78 -38.48
C ILE A 11 8.96 -17.50 -38.13
N GLU A 12 9.12 -16.60 -39.10
CA GLU A 12 9.08 -15.19 -38.74
C GLU A 12 7.68 -14.95 -38.19
N GLN A 13 7.62 -14.95 -36.87
CA GLN A 13 6.46 -14.60 -36.09
C GLN A 13 5.87 -13.34 -36.72
N GLU A 14 4.73 -13.49 -37.41
CA GLU A 14 3.84 -12.38 -37.67
C GLU A 14 3.69 -11.65 -36.33
N LYS A 15 4.32 -10.48 -36.20
CA LYS A 15 4.09 -9.59 -35.06
C LYS A 15 2.59 -9.47 -34.97
N ARG A 16 1.99 -10.12 -33.97
CA ARG A 16 0.53 -10.22 -33.81
C ARG A 16 -0.01 -8.81 -33.98
N ARG A 17 -0.72 -8.55 -35.08
CA ARG A 17 -1.25 -7.23 -35.39
C ARG A 17 -2.17 -6.87 -34.23
N GLU A 18 -1.73 -5.99 -33.35
CA GLU A 18 -2.53 -5.58 -32.20
C GLU A 18 -3.64 -4.67 -32.70
N TYR A 19 -4.82 -5.24 -32.92
CA TYR A 19 -5.99 -4.47 -33.33
C TYR A 19 -6.43 -3.53 -32.19
N GLY A 20 -6.75 -2.30 -32.57
CA GLY A 20 -7.27 -1.30 -31.63
C GLY A 20 -8.75 -1.51 -31.28
N THR A 21 -9.22 -0.72 -30.31
CA THR A 21 -10.63 -0.65 -29.90
C THR A 21 -11.62 -0.46 -31.07
N PRO A 22 -11.34 0.40 -32.08
CA PRO A 22 -12.29 0.58 -33.21
C PRO A 22 -12.51 -0.70 -34.00
N LYS A 23 -11.44 -1.44 -34.33
CA LYS A 23 -11.54 -2.66 -35.13
C LYS A 23 -12.23 -3.81 -34.39
N LYS A 24 -12.00 -3.92 -33.08
CA LYS A 24 -12.78 -4.82 -32.22
C LYS A 24 -14.27 -4.46 -32.24
N THR A 25 -14.57 -3.17 -32.20
CA THR A 25 -15.95 -2.67 -32.18
C THR A 25 -16.66 -2.95 -33.51
N GLU A 26 -16.01 -2.70 -34.64
CA GLU A 26 -16.52 -3.06 -35.98
C GLU A 26 -16.80 -4.56 -36.10
N PHE A 27 -15.84 -5.40 -35.69
CA PHE A 27 -16.03 -6.85 -35.68
C PHE A 27 -17.24 -7.28 -34.83
N PHE A 28 -17.40 -6.72 -33.63
CA PHE A 28 -18.55 -7.06 -32.80
C PHE A 28 -19.87 -6.56 -33.37
N LYS A 29 -19.90 -5.38 -34.01
CA LYS A 29 -21.09 -4.89 -34.72
C LYS A 29 -21.46 -5.82 -35.87
N ALA A 30 -20.50 -6.25 -36.69
CA ALA A 30 -20.73 -7.21 -37.77
C ALA A 30 -21.18 -8.58 -37.22
N TRP A 31 -20.62 -9.02 -36.09
CA TRP A 31 -21.03 -10.25 -35.41
C TRP A 31 -22.46 -10.20 -34.87
N ASP A 32 -22.89 -9.06 -34.36
CA ASP A 32 -24.23 -8.86 -33.81
C ASP A 32 -25.28 -8.69 -34.93
N ALA A 33 -24.89 -8.13 -36.08
CA ALA A 33 -25.73 -7.94 -37.26
C ALA A 33 -25.71 -9.13 -38.25
N ARG A 34 -25.14 -10.27 -37.85
CA ARG A 34 -24.91 -11.41 -38.75
C ARG A 34 -26.20 -12.10 -39.18
N GLN A 35 -26.21 -12.65 -40.39
CA GLN A 35 -27.30 -13.50 -40.85
C GLN A 35 -27.27 -14.86 -40.13
N PRO A 36 -28.43 -15.51 -39.92
CA PRO A 36 -28.47 -16.86 -39.36
C PRO A 36 -27.66 -17.83 -40.22
N GLY A 37 -26.56 -18.37 -39.68
CA GLY A 37 -25.66 -19.28 -40.40
C GLY A 37 -24.28 -18.69 -40.76
N GLU A 38 -24.08 -17.38 -40.63
CA GLU A 38 -22.76 -16.78 -40.84
C GLU A 38 -21.77 -17.16 -39.72
N GLY A 39 -20.70 -17.83 -40.11
CA GLY A 39 -19.63 -18.24 -39.21
C GLY A 39 -18.61 -17.14 -38.93
N VAL A 40 -17.88 -17.28 -37.82
CA VAL A 40 -16.81 -16.34 -37.40
C VAL A 40 -15.77 -16.11 -38.51
N GLY A 41 -15.49 -17.13 -39.33
CA GLY A 41 -14.52 -17.02 -40.42
C GLY A 41 -14.95 -16.03 -41.52
N THR A 42 -16.25 -16.01 -41.86
CA THR A 42 -16.80 -15.12 -42.89
C THR A 42 -16.72 -13.67 -42.45
N ILE A 43 -17.16 -13.39 -41.22
CA ILE A 43 -17.14 -12.04 -40.63
C ILE A 43 -15.70 -11.56 -40.40
N ALA A 44 -14.81 -12.45 -39.93
CA ALA A 44 -13.40 -12.12 -39.79
C ALA A 44 -12.76 -11.77 -41.15
N LYS A 45 -13.11 -12.47 -42.23
CA LYS A 45 -12.63 -12.17 -43.59
C LYS A 45 -13.16 -10.81 -44.09
N GLN A 46 -14.45 -10.52 -43.90
CA GLN A 46 -15.05 -9.22 -44.24
C GLN A 46 -14.36 -8.07 -43.49
N GLU A 47 -14.13 -8.25 -42.19
CA GLU A 47 -13.51 -7.25 -41.32
C GLU A 47 -11.98 -7.23 -41.39
N ARG A 48 -11.35 -8.04 -42.25
CA ARG A 48 -9.88 -8.14 -42.38
C ARG A 48 -9.18 -8.46 -41.04
N VAL A 49 -9.82 -9.29 -40.23
CA VAL A 49 -9.31 -9.82 -38.95
C VAL A 49 -9.00 -11.31 -39.11
N SER A 50 -7.99 -11.83 -38.43
CA SER A 50 -7.75 -13.28 -38.45
C SER A 50 -8.86 -14.03 -37.71
N ARG A 51 -9.26 -15.21 -38.23
CA ARG A 51 -10.27 -16.07 -37.59
C ARG A 51 -9.97 -16.33 -36.11
N THR A 52 -8.70 -16.58 -35.80
CA THR A 52 -8.22 -16.84 -34.42
C THR A 52 -8.39 -15.62 -33.52
N ALA A 53 -8.16 -14.41 -34.03
CA ALA A 53 -8.40 -13.18 -33.29
C ALA A 53 -9.91 -12.96 -33.03
N GLY A 54 -10.76 -13.19 -34.03
CA GLY A 54 -12.22 -13.10 -33.89
C GLY A 54 -12.77 -14.08 -32.84
N GLN A 55 -12.36 -15.36 -32.88
CA GLN A 55 -12.76 -16.35 -31.88
C GLN A 55 -12.31 -15.97 -30.46
N ARG A 56 -11.08 -15.47 -30.32
CA ARG A 56 -10.58 -14.97 -29.03
C ARG A 56 -11.40 -13.80 -28.52
N TRP A 57 -11.76 -12.86 -29.38
CA TRP A 57 -12.58 -11.71 -28.99
C TRP A 57 -13.99 -12.11 -28.56
N LEU A 58 -14.59 -13.10 -29.21
CA LEU A 58 -15.88 -13.65 -28.79
C LEU A 58 -15.77 -14.33 -27.42
N LYS A 59 -14.69 -15.08 -27.18
CA LYS A 59 -14.42 -15.67 -25.85
C LYS A 59 -14.21 -14.60 -24.78
N GLU A 60 -13.43 -13.56 -25.08
CA GLU A 60 -13.22 -12.40 -24.19
C GLU A 60 -14.54 -11.67 -23.92
N ARG A 61 -15.40 -11.49 -24.93
CA ARG A 61 -16.72 -10.87 -24.78
C ARG A 61 -17.68 -11.73 -23.95
N GLY A 62 -17.62 -13.06 -24.07
CA GLY A 62 -18.38 -13.96 -23.21
C GLY A 62 -17.98 -13.86 -21.73
N LEU A 63 -16.71 -13.55 -21.44
CA LEU A 63 -16.20 -13.43 -20.07
C LEU A 63 -16.39 -12.03 -19.47
N TYR A 64 -16.15 -10.97 -20.25
CA TYR A 64 -16.07 -9.59 -19.76
C TYR A 64 -17.19 -8.68 -20.30
N GLY A 65 -18.08 -9.19 -21.14
CA GLY A 65 -19.12 -8.42 -21.80
C GLY A 65 -18.56 -7.30 -22.68
N ASP A 66 -19.20 -6.13 -22.65
CA ASP A 66 -18.82 -4.98 -23.47
C ASP A 66 -17.45 -4.37 -23.13
N ILE A 67 -16.90 -4.68 -21.95
CA ILE A 67 -15.54 -4.26 -21.57
C ILE A 67 -14.51 -4.87 -22.53
N ALA A 68 -14.79 -6.04 -23.11
CA ALA A 68 -13.93 -6.72 -24.08
C ALA A 68 -13.68 -5.93 -25.37
N LYS A 69 -14.53 -4.92 -25.68
CA LYS A 69 -14.33 -3.99 -26.80
C LYS A 69 -13.05 -3.15 -26.61
N ARG A 70 -12.70 -2.84 -25.35
CA ARG A 70 -11.55 -1.99 -25.01
C ARG A 70 -10.23 -2.74 -25.20
N LYS A 71 -9.19 -2.04 -25.66
CA LYS A 71 -7.82 -2.56 -25.64
C LYS A 71 -7.36 -2.74 -24.18
N SER A 72 -7.16 -3.97 -23.74
CA SER A 72 -6.54 -4.26 -22.45
C SER A 72 -5.06 -3.89 -22.49
N ARG A 73 -4.60 -2.99 -21.61
CA ARG A 73 -3.15 -2.83 -21.39
C ARG A 73 -2.63 -4.10 -20.73
N ARG A 74 -1.47 -4.59 -21.18
CA ARG A 74 -0.75 -5.65 -20.44
C ARG A 74 -0.35 -5.06 -19.09
N TYR A 75 -0.83 -5.66 -18.01
CA TYR A 75 -0.34 -5.31 -16.68
C TYR A 75 1.13 -5.75 -16.60
N ALA A 76 2.00 -4.84 -16.17
CA ALA A 76 3.39 -5.19 -15.89
C ALA A 76 3.41 -6.19 -14.74
N GLN A 77 4.00 -7.37 -14.96
CA GLN A 77 4.16 -8.37 -13.88
C GLN A 77 5.12 -7.88 -12.79
N LYS A 78 6.05 -6.96 -13.14
CA LYS A 78 6.92 -6.29 -12.17
C LYS A 78 6.22 -5.03 -11.67
N LEU A 79 5.73 -5.08 -10.42
CA LEU A 79 5.20 -3.93 -9.70
C LEU A 79 6.34 -2.95 -9.37
N GLY A 80 6.67 -2.10 -10.35
CA GLY A 80 7.58 -0.96 -10.17
C GLY A 80 8.99 -1.29 -9.63
N PRO A 81 9.75 -0.25 -9.29
CA PRO A 81 11.05 -0.37 -8.63
C PRO A 81 10.92 -0.93 -7.21
N LYS A 82 11.94 -1.66 -6.75
CA LYS A 82 12.03 -2.09 -5.34
C LYS A 82 12.07 -0.86 -4.42
N PRO A 83 11.36 -0.88 -3.27
CA PRO A 83 11.37 0.25 -2.34
C PRO A 83 12.77 0.42 -1.73
N LYS A 84 13.21 1.67 -1.56
CA LYS A 84 14.49 2.01 -0.93
C LYS A 84 14.56 1.59 0.55
N VAL A 85 13.41 1.60 1.22
CA VAL A 85 13.26 1.15 2.60
C VAL A 85 12.39 -0.09 2.58
N PRO A 86 12.96 -1.30 2.75
CA PRO A 86 12.19 -2.52 2.74
C PRO A 86 11.25 -2.60 3.96
N PRO A 87 10.15 -3.38 3.87
CA PRO A 87 9.17 -3.48 4.95
C PRO A 87 9.74 -3.99 6.28
N THR A 88 10.78 -4.84 6.24
CA THR A 88 11.48 -5.34 7.43
C THR A 88 12.20 -4.21 8.15
N LEU A 89 13.03 -3.46 7.42
CA LEU A 89 13.74 -2.29 7.96
C LEU A 89 12.77 -1.24 8.50
N ALA A 90 11.64 -1.01 7.84
CA ALA A 90 10.61 -0.10 8.33
C ALA A 90 10.06 -0.50 9.72
N LYS A 91 9.93 -1.79 10.01
CA LYS A 91 9.54 -2.30 11.34
C LYS A 91 10.68 -2.16 12.35
N ASP A 92 11.91 -2.42 11.93
CA ASP A 92 13.10 -2.29 12.78
C ASP A 92 13.33 -0.84 13.22
N LEU A 93 13.01 0.14 12.37
CA LEU A 93 13.06 1.56 12.70
C LEU A 93 12.08 1.94 13.83
N VAL A 94 10.94 1.26 13.96
CA VAL A 94 9.95 1.60 15.00
C VAL A 94 10.18 0.84 16.30
N ASN A 95 10.79 -0.34 16.23
CA ASN A 95 11.02 -1.18 17.38
C ASN A 95 12.11 -0.59 18.31
N PRO A 96 11.80 -0.36 19.60
CA PRO A 96 12.75 0.24 20.55
C PRO A 96 13.96 -0.63 20.86
N LYS A 97 13.89 -1.95 20.65
CA LYS A 97 15.03 -2.85 20.88
C LYS A 97 16.09 -2.74 19.79
N THR A 98 15.66 -2.48 18.56
CA THR A 98 16.50 -2.44 17.36
C THR A 98 16.94 -1.03 17.01
N ASN A 99 16.11 -0.02 17.28
CA ASN A 99 16.43 1.38 16.99
C ASN A 99 16.68 2.20 18.27
N PRO A 100 17.95 2.40 18.67
CA PRO A 100 18.29 3.25 19.80
C PRO A 100 18.08 4.75 19.52
N VAL A 101 18.09 5.18 18.26
CA VAL A 101 17.99 6.58 17.83
C VAL A 101 16.58 6.98 17.39
N ARG A 102 15.57 6.29 17.92
CA ARG A 102 14.15 6.46 17.58
C ARG A 102 13.57 7.82 18.01
N ASP A 103 14.22 8.49 18.95
CA ASP A 103 13.96 9.86 19.39
C ASP A 103 14.49 10.93 18.43
N LYS A 104 15.46 10.57 17.58
CA LYS A 104 16.09 11.51 16.64
C LYS A 104 15.24 11.72 15.39
N THR A 105 15.70 12.63 14.54
CA THR A 105 15.05 12.91 13.26
C THR A 105 15.23 11.76 12.27
N TYR A 106 14.38 11.71 11.25
CA TYR A 106 14.53 10.73 10.16
C TYR A 106 15.87 10.87 9.41
N GLY A 107 16.47 12.07 9.37
CA GLY A 107 17.80 12.26 8.81
C GLY A 107 18.87 11.53 9.63
N THR A 108 18.86 11.70 10.94
CA THR A 108 19.77 10.99 11.85
C THR A 108 19.57 9.47 11.79
N MET A 109 18.31 9.02 11.73
CA MET A 109 18.00 7.60 11.54
C MET A 109 18.51 7.08 10.18
N ALA A 110 18.41 7.88 9.12
CA ALA A 110 18.93 7.51 7.80
C ALA A 110 20.44 7.30 7.84
N THR A 111 21.18 8.19 8.52
CA THR A 111 22.63 8.04 8.70
C THR A 111 22.98 6.80 9.53
N HIS A 112 22.27 6.57 10.64
CA HIS A 112 22.54 5.44 11.54
C HIS A 112 22.28 4.07 10.89
N PHE A 113 21.24 3.95 10.07
CA PHE A 113 20.88 2.71 9.37
C PHE A 113 21.41 2.65 7.93
N GLU A 114 22.29 3.59 7.56
CA GLU A 114 22.89 3.69 6.22
C GLU A 114 21.85 3.69 5.07
N ILE A 115 20.68 4.29 5.34
CA ILE A 115 19.58 4.35 4.39
C ILE A 115 19.83 5.50 3.42
N ASN A 116 20.15 5.17 2.17
CA ASN A 116 20.23 6.15 1.09
C ASN A 116 18.83 6.57 0.58
N ALA A 117 18.05 7.20 1.46
CA ALA A 117 16.73 7.73 1.14
C ALA A 117 16.46 9.05 1.86
N HIS A 118 15.71 9.92 1.20
CA HIS A 118 15.26 11.17 1.78
C HIS A 118 14.33 10.90 3.01
N PRO A 119 14.37 11.72 4.07
CA PRO A 119 13.52 11.60 5.26
C PRO A 119 12.04 11.31 4.98
N ARG A 120 11.48 12.01 3.99
CA ARG A 120 10.08 11.82 3.55
C ARG A 120 9.78 10.42 3.00
N THR A 121 10.76 9.78 2.36
CA THR A 121 10.62 8.40 1.85
C THR A 121 10.61 7.41 3.01
N ILE A 122 11.44 7.65 4.02
CA ILE A 122 11.49 6.84 5.25
C ILE A 122 10.16 6.96 5.98
N GLU A 123 9.66 8.18 6.19
CA GLU A 123 8.36 8.42 6.84
C GLU A 123 7.21 7.71 6.11
N ARG A 124 7.14 7.84 4.78
CA ARG A 124 6.11 7.16 3.97
C ARG A 124 6.21 5.65 4.07
N SER A 125 7.41 5.10 3.98
CA SER A 125 7.65 3.65 4.07
C SER A 125 7.29 3.12 5.45
N VAL A 126 7.69 3.83 6.51
CA VAL A 126 7.33 3.48 7.88
C VAL A 126 5.82 3.49 8.03
N LYS A 127 5.14 4.57 7.63
CA LYS A 127 3.68 4.67 7.71
C LYS A 127 2.96 3.55 6.94
N SER A 128 3.43 3.19 5.74
CA SER A 128 2.77 2.17 4.90
C SER A 128 3.04 0.73 5.33
N ASN A 129 4.22 0.46 5.89
CA ASN A 129 4.67 -0.91 6.21
C ASN A 129 4.48 -1.30 7.70
N THR A 130 4.01 -0.36 8.53
CA THR A 130 3.72 -0.55 9.96
C THR A 130 2.28 -0.18 10.26
N LYS A 131 1.85 -0.21 11.53
CA LYS A 131 0.50 0.22 11.95
C LYS A 131 0.33 1.75 11.92
N ASN A 132 0.61 2.37 10.77
CA ASN A 132 0.62 3.82 10.59
C ASN A 132 1.60 4.56 11.53
N ALA A 133 2.75 3.96 11.85
CA ALA A 133 3.71 4.57 12.78
C ALA A 133 4.14 5.97 12.35
N ARG A 134 4.30 6.85 13.34
CA ARG A 134 4.66 8.26 13.17
C ARG A 134 5.53 8.75 14.33
N ARG A 135 6.08 9.95 14.19
CA ARG A 135 6.75 10.64 15.28
C ARG A 135 5.72 11.35 16.14
N TYR A 136 5.62 10.96 17.40
CA TYR A 136 4.75 11.57 18.41
C TYR A 136 5.57 12.37 19.40
N LYS A 137 4.96 13.37 20.06
CA LYS A 137 5.61 14.07 21.19
C LYS A 137 5.96 13.06 22.27
N GLN A 138 7.20 13.10 22.76
CA GLN A 138 7.66 12.22 23.84
C GLN A 138 6.97 12.60 25.13
N ALA A 139 6.39 11.63 25.83
CA ALA A 139 5.99 11.81 27.21
C ALA A 139 7.26 12.00 28.07
N TYR A 140 7.44 13.19 28.64
CA TYR A 140 8.53 13.45 29.57
C TYR A 140 8.11 12.98 30.97
N ARG A 141 8.87 12.04 31.54
CA ARG A 141 8.72 11.68 32.97
C ARG A 141 9.86 12.34 33.73
N LYS A 142 9.59 13.49 34.36
CA LYS A 142 10.57 14.20 35.20
C LYS A 142 11.06 13.36 36.38
N LYS A 143 10.15 12.56 36.96
CA LYS A 143 10.42 11.68 38.09
C LYS A 143 9.70 10.36 37.88
N GLU A 144 10.44 9.27 38.01
CA GLU A 144 9.82 7.95 38.06
C GLU A 144 9.04 7.82 39.36
N ILE A 145 7.78 7.36 39.27
CA ILE A 145 6.95 7.15 40.44
C ILE A 145 7.53 5.95 41.19
N SER A 146 7.96 6.17 42.44
CA SER A 146 8.45 5.08 43.29
C SER A 146 7.36 4.02 43.45
N LYS A 147 7.77 2.75 43.60
CA LYS A 147 6.83 1.62 43.78
C LYS A 147 5.80 1.90 44.89
N LYS A 148 6.27 2.37 46.06
CA LYS A 148 5.42 2.78 47.19
C LYS A 148 4.36 3.82 46.83
N ASN A 149 4.75 4.86 46.07
CA ASN A 149 3.80 5.90 45.67
C ASN A 149 2.82 5.39 44.60
N ARG A 150 3.28 4.50 43.71
CA ARG A 150 2.42 3.85 42.73
C ARG A 150 1.36 2.99 43.41
N ASP A 151 1.76 2.20 44.41
CA ASP A 151 0.86 1.30 45.13
C ASP A 151 -0.19 2.12 45.91
N LYS A 152 0.24 3.16 46.65
CA LYS A 152 -0.68 4.10 47.32
C LYS A 152 -1.67 4.77 46.37
N ARG A 153 -1.23 5.20 45.18
CA ARG A 153 -2.11 5.78 44.16
C ARG A 153 -3.11 4.77 43.60
N THR A 154 -2.69 3.52 43.48
CA THR A 154 -3.53 2.42 42.99
C THR A 154 -4.61 2.07 44.03
N GLU A 155 -4.21 1.94 45.29
CA GLU A 155 -5.11 1.72 46.43
C GLU A 155 -6.12 2.85 46.56
N TYR A 156 -5.66 4.11 46.58
CA TYR A 156 -6.54 5.28 46.59
C TYR A 156 -7.54 5.25 45.43
N GLY A 157 -7.07 4.96 44.21
CA GLY A 157 -7.95 4.84 43.05
C GLY A 157 -9.01 3.73 43.20
N PHE A 158 -8.62 2.58 43.75
CA PHE A 158 -9.52 1.44 43.95
C PHE A 158 -10.60 1.73 45.00
N GLU A 159 -10.21 2.23 46.16
CA GLU A 159 -11.09 2.59 47.28
C GLU A 159 -12.15 3.63 46.88
N HIS A 160 -11.80 4.52 45.94
CA HIS A 160 -12.61 5.68 45.60
C HIS A 160 -13.33 5.57 44.25
N ARG A 161 -13.10 4.51 43.46
CA ARG A 161 -13.62 4.38 42.08
C ARG A 161 -15.16 4.40 41.98
N GLN A 162 -15.85 3.90 43.02
CA GLN A 162 -17.31 3.78 43.04
C GLN A 162 -17.99 4.89 43.84
N LYS A 163 -17.23 5.80 44.46
CA LYS A 163 -17.81 6.90 45.22
C LYS A 163 -18.48 7.89 44.26
N LYS A 164 -19.70 8.31 44.60
CA LYS A 164 -20.54 9.13 43.74
C LYS A 164 -20.10 10.60 43.78
N LEU A 165 -20.33 11.31 42.67
CA LEU A 165 -19.99 12.71 42.50
C LEU A 165 -20.57 13.65 43.58
N PRO A 166 -21.87 13.60 43.93
CA PRO A 166 -22.51 14.57 44.84
C PRO A 166 -22.21 14.35 46.33
N ASP A 167 -21.35 13.40 46.67
CA ASP A 167 -21.09 13.01 48.06
C ASP A 167 -19.61 13.17 48.38
N PHE A 168 -18.78 12.27 47.85
CA PHE A 168 -17.35 12.26 48.15
C PHE A 168 -16.55 13.29 47.35
N TRP A 169 -16.84 13.43 46.05
CA TRP A 169 -16.02 14.27 45.16
C TRP A 169 -16.32 15.77 45.30
N THR A 170 -17.47 16.14 45.85
CA THR A 170 -17.81 17.53 46.18
C THR A 170 -16.99 18.09 47.35
N THR A 171 -16.52 17.22 48.25
CA THR A 171 -15.75 17.64 49.44
C THR A 171 -14.25 17.71 49.19
N ILE A 172 -13.76 17.10 48.09
CA ILE A 172 -12.33 17.08 47.76
C ILE A 172 -11.99 18.25 46.83
N VAL A 173 -11.07 19.09 47.28
CA VAL A 173 -10.46 20.15 46.48
C VAL A 173 -9.00 19.76 46.21
N PHE A 174 -8.66 19.57 44.94
CA PHE A 174 -7.27 19.39 44.52
C PHE A 174 -6.67 20.77 44.23
N THR A 175 -5.80 21.24 45.11
CA THR A 175 -5.01 22.45 44.88
C THR A 175 -3.64 22.04 44.37
N ASP A 176 -3.30 22.41 43.14
CA ASP A 176 -1.95 22.26 42.58
C ASP A 176 -1.53 23.60 41.96
N GLU A 177 -0.26 23.96 42.13
CA GLU A 177 0.32 25.16 41.53
C GLU A 177 0.92 24.80 40.16
N ALA A 178 0.31 25.31 39.08
CA ALA A 178 0.77 25.06 37.72
C ALA A 178 1.72 26.17 37.25
N HIS A 179 3.02 25.92 37.28
CA HIS A 179 4.00 26.78 36.61
C HIS A 179 4.05 26.44 35.11
N LEU A 180 3.65 27.39 34.26
CA LEU A 180 3.77 27.28 32.81
C LEU A 180 5.19 27.71 32.40
N ASP A 181 6.05 26.73 32.11
CA ASP A 181 7.37 26.98 31.54
C ASP A 181 7.26 27.05 30.00
N PRO A 182 7.48 28.22 29.37
CA PRO A 182 7.45 28.36 27.92
C PRO A 182 8.55 27.54 27.22
N THR A 183 9.62 27.14 27.90
CA THR A 183 10.67 26.33 27.28
C THR A 183 10.29 24.84 27.14
N SER A 184 9.22 24.41 27.82
CA SER A 184 8.68 23.04 27.71
C SER A 184 8.20 22.67 26.30
N TYR A 185 8.03 23.64 25.39
CA TYR A 185 7.77 23.39 23.97
C TYR A 185 8.90 22.66 23.24
N LEU A 186 10.12 22.62 23.79
CA LEU A 186 11.27 21.89 23.25
C LEU A 186 11.17 20.35 23.43
N GLN A 187 9.99 19.84 23.77
CA GLN A 187 9.75 18.41 23.97
C GLN A 187 10.11 17.59 22.73
N GLY A 188 10.97 16.59 22.93
CA GLY A 188 11.43 15.70 21.87
C GLY A 188 10.30 14.91 21.22
N TYR A 189 10.54 14.38 20.02
CA TYR A 189 9.61 13.49 19.32
C TYR A 189 10.17 12.08 19.27
N ILE A 190 9.32 11.07 19.26
CA ILE A 190 9.72 9.67 19.16
C ILE A 190 8.87 8.95 18.15
N LEU A 191 9.53 8.18 17.28
CA LEU A 191 8.85 7.33 16.31
C LEU A 191 8.20 6.15 17.04
N ARG A 192 6.88 5.97 16.91
CA ARG A 192 6.12 4.85 17.50
C ARG A 192 4.99 4.44 16.57
N GLU A 193 4.52 3.19 16.70
CA GLU A 193 3.19 2.78 16.20
C GLU A 193 2.09 3.47 17.01
#